data_AF-A0A963LWI9-F1
#
_entry.id   AF-A0A963LWI9-F1
#
_cell.length_a   1.000
_cell.length_b   1.000
_cell.length_c   1.000
_cell.angle_alpha   90.00
_cell.angle_beta   90.00
_cell.angle_gamma   90.00
#
_symmetry.space_group_name_H-M   'P 1'
#
loop_
_entity.id
_entity.type
_entity.pdbx_description
1 polymer ?
#
loop_
_entity_poly.entity_id
_entity_poly.type
_entity_poly.pdbx_seq_one_letter_code
_entity_poly.pdbx_strand_id
1 'polypeptide(L)'
;MRTWSRRRVFSGLGVAAAAVGAGVYWAARPTPAPIGFPIAPDELAAARQLLARHPAVDAHAHPGRSFVDGAQNLSGLVWIYARLGSFEDDTIADMRAGGLAAAAFAAVA
;
A
#
# COMPACT_ATOMS: atom_id res chain seq x y z
N MET A 1 -26.04 43.49 -8.10
CA MET A 1 -25.99 42.51 -6.97
C MET A 1 -25.62 41.15 -7.55
N ARG A 2 -24.47 40.58 -7.17
CA ARG A 2 -23.94 39.34 -7.77
C ARG A 2 -24.66 38.15 -7.13
N THR A 3 -25.68 37.61 -7.79
CA THR A 3 -26.46 36.47 -7.28
C THR A 3 -25.61 35.19 -7.35
N TRP A 4 -25.30 34.62 -6.19
CA TRP A 4 -24.59 33.35 -6.13
C TRP A 4 -25.55 32.21 -6.48
N SER A 5 -25.32 31.56 -7.61
CA SER A 5 -26.07 30.36 -7.97
C SER A 5 -25.80 29.24 -6.95
N ARG A 6 -26.82 28.48 -6.55
CA ARG A 6 -26.72 27.31 -5.66
C ARG A 6 -25.53 26.40 -6.00
N ARG A 7 -25.27 26.19 -7.30
CA ARG A 7 -24.13 25.42 -7.81
C ARG A 7 -22.76 25.94 -7.31
N ARG A 8 -22.53 27.26 -7.30
CA ARG A 8 -21.28 27.88 -6.82
C ARG A 8 -21.11 27.74 -5.30
N VAL A 9 -22.22 27.83 -4.56
CA VAL A 9 -22.22 27.60 -3.10
C VAL A 9 -21.86 26.16 -2.79
N PHE A 10 -22.50 25.19 -3.45
CA PHE A 10 -22.21 23.77 -3.23
C PHE A 10 -20.80 23.37 -3.70
N SER A 11 -20.33 23.89 -4.83
CA SER A 11 -18.95 23.67 -5.27
C SER A 11 -17.93 24.29 -4.30
N GLY A 12 -18.18 25.49 -3.78
CA GLY A 12 -17.31 26.14 -2.79
C GLY A 12 -17.25 25.37 -1.47
N LEU A 13 -18.40 24.91 -0.97
CA LEU A 13 -18.48 24.06 0.22
C LEU A 13 -17.77 22.71 0.03
N GLY A 14 -17.94 22.07 -1.12
CA GLY A 14 -17.26 20.81 -1.43
C GLY A 14 -15.74 20.95 -1.46
N VAL A 15 -15.22 22.01 -2.09
CA VAL A 15 -13.78 22.29 -2.10
C VAL A 15 -13.25 22.61 -0.70
N ALA A 16 -13.99 23.40 0.09
CA ALA A 16 -13.60 23.72 1.45
C ALA A 16 -13.56 22.46 2.34
N ALA A 17 -14.56 21.59 2.25
CA ALA A 17 -14.61 20.34 2.99
C ALA A 17 -13.45 19.40 2.60
N ALA A 18 -13.15 19.27 1.31
CA ALA A 18 -12.03 18.47 0.82
C ALA A 18 -10.67 19.01 1.32
N ALA A 19 -10.49 20.34 1.29
CA ALA A 19 -9.26 20.97 1.77
C ALA A 19 -9.05 20.77 3.28
N VAL A 20 -10.11 20.91 4.09
CA VAL A 20 -10.06 20.63 5.54
C VAL A 20 -9.74 19.17 5.79
N GLY A 21 -10.42 18.24 5.10
CA GLY A 21 -10.17 16.80 5.22
C GLY A 21 -8.73 16.42 4.88
N ALA A 22 -8.19 16.95 3.78
CA ALA A 22 -6.80 16.73 3.38
C ALA A 22 -5.80 17.29 4.41
N GLY A 23 -6.06 18.50 4.92
CA GLY A 23 -5.22 19.14 5.94
C GLY A 23 -5.19 18.34 7.24
N VAL A 24 -6.35 17.87 7.72
CA VAL A 24 -6.45 17.02 8.91
C VAL A 24 -5.73 15.69 8.69
N TYR A 25 -5.91 15.05 7.53
CA TYR A 25 -5.21 13.81 7.20
C TYR A 25 -3.69 13.99 7.24
N TRP A 26 -3.15 15.02 6.60
CA TRP A 26 -1.71 15.27 6.59
C TRP A 26 -1.12 15.60 7.96
N ALA A 27 -1.86 16.30 8.81
CA ALA A 27 -1.45 16.63 10.17
C ALA A 27 -1.53 15.43 11.12
N ALA A 28 -2.52 14.55 10.93
CA ALA A 28 -2.79 13.41 11.82
C ALA A 28 -2.28 12.07 11.28
N ARG A 29 -1.69 12.01 10.07
CA ARG A 29 -1.23 10.76 9.49
C ARG A 29 -0.19 10.11 10.41
N PRO A 30 -0.33 8.82 10.75
CA PRO A 30 0.66 8.13 11.55
C PRO A 30 2.02 8.13 10.85
N THR A 31 3.08 8.41 11.59
CA THR A 31 4.42 8.04 11.15
C THR A 31 4.50 6.52 11.07
N PRO A 32 5.04 5.93 9.98
CA PRO A 32 5.27 4.49 9.92
C PRO A 32 6.01 4.05 11.17
N ALA A 33 5.49 3.02 11.84
CA ALA A 33 6.17 2.46 12.99
C ALA A 33 7.55 1.95 12.52
N PRO A 34 8.62 2.13 13.32
CA PRO A 34 9.86 1.43 13.06
C PRO A 34 9.57 -0.08 13.11
N ILE A 35 9.75 -0.76 11.98
CA ILE A 35 9.51 -2.20 11.84
C ILE A 35 10.85 -2.91 11.92
N GLY A 36 10.93 -3.97 12.72
CA GLY A 36 12.13 -4.81 12.86
C GLY A 36 13.10 -4.33 13.94
N PHE A 37 14.35 -4.78 13.82
CA PHE A 37 15.43 -4.52 14.78
C PHE A 37 16.59 -3.84 14.05
N PRO A 38 17.49 -3.13 14.75
CA PRO A 38 18.74 -2.68 14.14
C PRO A 38 19.54 -3.89 13.66
N ILE A 39 19.96 -3.87 12.39
CA ILE A 39 20.78 -4.91 11.76
C ILE A 39 22.13 -4.30 11.44
N ALA A 40 23.22 -4.95 11.87
CA ALA A 40 24.56 -4.48 11.54
C ALA A 40 24.86 -4.70 10.05
N PRO A 41 25.69 -3.86 9.39
CA PRO A 41 25.94 -3.97 7.95
C PRO A 41 26.52 -5.32 7.52
N ASP A 42 27.33 -5.95 8.37
CA ASP A 42 27.92 -7.28 8.17
C ASP A 42 26.90 -8.40 8.31
N GLU A 43 25.97 -8.31 9.27
CA GLU A 43 24.85 -9.25 9.39
C GLU A 43 23.96 -9.22 8.14
N LEU A 44 23.64 -8.02 7.63
CA LEU A 44 22.86 -7.87 6.40
C LEU A 44 23.60 -8.44 5.18
N ALA A 45 24.92 -8.23 5.09
CA ALA A 45 25.74 -8.79 4.02
C ALA A 45 25.76 -10.33 4.08
N ALA A 46 25.93 -10.90 5.27
CA ALA A 46 25.90 -12.35 5.47
C ALA A 46 24.54 -12.97 5.12
N ALA A 47 23.44 -12.33 5.52
CA ALA A 47 22.09 -12.75 5.16
C ALA A 47 21.87 -12.76 3.64
N ARG A 48 22.30 -11.71 2.93
CA ARG A 48 22.22 -11.65 1.46
C ARG A 48 23.04 -12.75 0.79
N GLN A 49 24.23 -13.04 1.27
CA GLN A 49 25.06 -14.14 0.75
C GLN A 49 24.45 -15.52 1.01
N LEU A 50 23.70 -15.68 2.10
CA LEU A 50 22.95 -16.90 2.37
C LEU A 50 21.81 -17.06 1.36
N LEU A 51 20.99 -16.03 1.18
CA LEU A 51 19.85 -16.03 0.25
C LEU A 51 20.27 -16.21 -1.22
N ALA A 52 21.46 -15.72 -1.59
CA ALA A 52 22.02 -15.96 -2.93
C ALA A 52 22.32 -17.44 -3.21
N ARG A 53 22.55 -18.26 -2.17
CA ARG A 53 22.85 -19.70 -2.27
C ARG A 53 21.63 -20.57 -1.98
N HIS A 54 20.67 -20.05 -1.22
CA HIS A 54 19.51 -20.78 -0.73
C HIS A 54 18.24 -19.96 -0.99
N PRO A 55 17.44 -20.31 -2.01
CA PRO A 55 16.21 -19.60 -2.32
C PRO A 55 15.26 -19.54 -1.12
N ALA A 56 14.86 -18.34 -0.70
CA ALA A 56 13.80 -18.17 0.28
C ALA A 56 12.44 -18.34 -0.39
N VAL A 57 11.60 -19.20 0.17
CA VAL A 57 10.24 -19.43 -0.28
C VAL A 57 9.29 -19.15 0.87
N ASP A 58 8.37 -18.21 0.67
CA ASP A 58 7.26 -17.98 1.58
C ASP A 58 6.16 -19.00 1.28
N ALA A 59 5.87 -19.87 2.24
CA ALA A 59 4.86 -20.90 2.10
C ALA A 59 3.43 -20.39 2.31
N HIS A 60 3.25 -19.19 2.85
CA HIS A 60 1.93 -18.64 3.16
C HIS A 60 1.93 -17.11 3.20
N ALA A 61 1.72 -16.50 2.04
CA ALA A 61 1.54 -15.05 1.90
C ALA A 61 0.06 -14.69 1.74
N HIS A 62 -0.35 -13.57 2.33
CA HIS A 62 -1.68 -13.00 2.09
C HIS A 62 -1.55 -11.89 1.03
N PRO A 63 -2.10 -12.05 -0.18
CA PRO A 63 -1.93 -11.07 -1.25
C PRO A 63 -2.63 -9.73 -0.95
N GLY A 64 -3.65 -9.76 -0.09
CA GLY A 64 -4.34 -8.58 0.43
C GLY A 64 -4.72 -7.59 -0.67
N ARG A 65 -4.30 -6.33 -0.50
CA ARG A 65 -4.50 -5.24 -1.48
C ARG A 65 -3.37 -5.10 -2.49
N SER A 66 -2.29 -5.88 -2.35
CA SER A 66 -1.09 -5.73 -3.18
C SER A 66 -1.35 -6.25 -4.60
N PHE A 67 -2.04 -7.38 -4.73
CA PHE A 67 -2.29 -8.07 -6.00
C PHE A 67 -3.79 -8.06 -6.34
N VAL A 68 -4.32 -6.88 -6.66
CA VAL A 68 -5.75 -6.69 -7.03
C VAL A 68 -5.93 -6.11 -8.43
N ASP A 69 -4.85 -5.97 -9.20
CA ASP A 69 -4.95 -5.51 -10.59
C ASP A 69 -5.71 -6.54 -11.44
N GLY A 70 -6.64 -6.05 -12.27
CA GLY A 70 -7.53 -6.89 -13.07
C GLY A 70 -8.51 -7.78 -12.28
N ALA A 71 -8.57 -7.69 -10.96
CA ALA A 71 -9.45 -8.52 -10.15
C ALA A 71 -10.93 -8.16 -10.36
N GLN A 72 -11.79 -9.19 -10.40
CA GLN A 72 -13.22 -9.05 -10.69
C GLN A 72 -14.06 -9.47 -9.49
N ASN A 73 -15.32 -9.02 -9.46
CA ASN A 73 -16.29 -9.36 -8.40
C ASN A 73 -15.83 -8.97 -6.98
N LEU A 74 -15.02 -7.91 -6.88
CA LEU A 74 -14.54 -7.39 -5.61
C LEU A 74 -15.68 -6.80 -4.78
N SER A 75 -15.72 -7.09 -3.49
CA SER A 75 -16.71 -6.55 -2.56
C SER A 75 -16.11 -5.44 -1.67
N GLY A 76 -16.98 -4.50 -1.26
CA GLY A 76 -16.69 -3.52 -0.21
C GLY A 76 -15.39 -2.73 -0.43
N LEU A 77 -14.49 -2.82 0.56
CA LEU A 77 -13.26 -2.03 0.59
C LEU A 77 -12.22 -2.48 -0.45
N VAL A 78 -12.21 -3.76 -0.84
CA VAL A 78 -11.22 -4.27 -1.82
C VAL A 78 -11.48 -3.67 -3.20
N TRP A 79 -12.76 -3.47 -3.56
CA TRP A 79 -13.14 -2.76 -4.78
C TRP A 79 -12.62 -1.31 -4.79
N ILE A 80 -12.71 -0.62 -3.65
CA ILE A 80 -12.20 0.75 -3.51
C ILE A 80 -10.68 0.77 -3.66
N TYR A 81 -9.96 -0.14 -2.99
CA TYR A 81 -8.50 -0.22 -3.08
C TYR A 81 -8.02 -0.48 -4.50
N ALA A 82 -8.64 -1.44 -5.22
CA ALA A 82 -8.32 -1.68 -6.62
C ALA A 82 -8.49 -0.43 -7.49
N ARG A 83 -9.48 0.44 -7.18
CA ARG A 83 -9.70 1.68 -7.94
C ARG A 83 -8.71 2.80 -7.62
N LEU A 84 -8.15 2.81 -6.41
CA LEU A 84 -7.13 3.76 -5.97
C LEU A 84 -5.73 3.38 -6.47
N GLY A 85 -5.55 2.13 -6.92
CA GLY A 85 -4.30 1.57 -7.42
C GLY A 85 -3.87 0.36 -6.59
N SER A 86 -3.27 -0.62 -7.26
CA SER A 86 -2.57 -1.71 -6.60
C SER A 86 -1.17 -1.26 -6.16
N PHE A 87 -0.53 -2.04 -5.28
CA PHE A 87 0.87 -1.86 -4.89
C PHE A 87 1.72 -3.01 -5.43
N GLU A 88 1.32 -3.58 -6.57
CA GLU A 88 1.88 -4.83 -7.09
C GLU A 88 3.34 -4.68 -7.45
N ASP A 89 3.68 -3.64 -8.23
CA ASP A 89 5.05 -3.37 -8.66
C ASP A 89 5.98 -3.09 -7.47
N ASP A 90 5.53 -2.27 -6.51
CA ASP A 90 6.27 -1.96 -5.29
C ASP A 90 6.46 -3.23 -4.44
N THR A 91 5.42 -4.06 -4.32
CA THR A 91 5.48 -5.32 -3.57
C THR A 91 6.48 -6.28 -4.22
N ILE A 92 6.47 -6.41 -5.56
CA ILE A 92 7.42 -7.25 -6.29
C ILE A 92 8.85 -6.69 -6.14
N ALA A 93 9.03 -5.37 -6.18
CA ALA A 93 10.31 -4.73 -5.98
C ALA A 93 10.86 -5.02 -4.57
N ASP A 94 10.03 -4.92 -3.53
CA ASP A 94 10.39 -5.22 -2.15
C ASP A 94 10.72 -6.71 -1.96
N MET A 95 9.93 -7.62 -2.55
CA MET A 95 10.21 -9.07 -2.54
C MET A 95 11.59 -9.36 -3.15
N ARG A 96 11.92 -8.74 -4.29
CA ARG A 96 13.23 -8.88 -4.94
C ARG A 96 14.36 -8.28 -4.11
N ALA A 97 14.18 -7.08 -3.58
CA ALA A 97 15.18 -6.41 -2.75
C ALA A 97 15.47 -7.17 -1.45
N GLY A 98 14.44 -7.84 -0.91
CA GLY A 98 14.54 -8.71 0.27
C GLY A 98 15.12 -10.10 -0.01
N GLY A 99 15.32 -10.49 -1.28
CA GLY A 99 15.86 -11.79 -1.65
C GLY A 99 14.84 -12.94 -1.58
N LEU A 100 13.54 -12.65 -1.66
CA LEU A 100 12.50 -13.66 -1.73
C LEU A 100 12.44 -14.24 -3.15
N ALA A 101 12.59 -15.57 -3.26
CA ALA A 101 12.61 -16.26 -4.55
C ALA A 101 11.21 -16.65 -5.03
N ALA A 102 10.33 -17.06 -4.11
CA ALA A 102 8.94 -17.39 -4.42
C ALA A 102 8.03 -17.18 -3.20
N ALA A 103 6.73 -17.04 -3.46
CA ALA A 103 5.70 -17.00 -2.43
C ALA A 103 4.46 -17.78 -2.88
N ALA A 104 3.85 -18.52 -1.96
CA ALA A 104 2.55 -19.14 -2.14
C ALA A 104 1.48 -18.22 -1.56
N PHE A 105 0.69 -17.59 -2.43
CA PHE A 105 -0.40 -16.71 -2.03
C PHE A 105 -1.65 -17.50 -1.69
N ALA A 106 -2.09 -17.39 -0.43
CA ALA A 106 -3.29 -18.07 0.04
C ALA A 106 -4.55 -17.31 -0.38
N ALA A 107 -5.48 -18.01 -1.02
CA ALA A 107 -6.85 -17.55 -1.20
C ALA A 107 -7.59 -17.76 0.13
N VAL A 108 -7.49 -16.79 1.04
CA VAL A 108 -8.26 -16.78 2.28
C VAL A 108 -9.60 -16.10 1.98
N ALA A 109 -10.68 -16.88 2.09
CA ALA A 109 -12.07 -16.42 1.94
C ALA A 109 -12.65 -15.94 3.27
#